data_AF-A0A5C7HAI0-F1
#
_entry.id   AF-A0A5C7HAI0-F1
#
_cell.length_a   1.000
_cell.length_b   1.000
_cell.length_c   1.000
_cell.angle_alpha   90.00
_cell.angle_beta   90.00
_cell.angle_gamma   90.00
#
_symmetry.space_group_name_H-M   'P 1'
#
loop_
_entity.id
_entity.type
_entity.pdbx_description
1 polymer ?
#
loop_
_entity_poly.entity_id
_entity_poly.type
_entity_poly.pdbx_seq_one_letter_code
_entity_poly.pdbx_strand_id
1 'polypeptide(L)'
;MAACDFNMCFTFAWVGWEVAAHDTRIFLEALRREILHFPHPPRGKYYLVDAGYPQMKSYLGLYKVNTDINQEFKPYDDDDDKLPSDDEEENATQDVYEERRPNHEMDKERDSIATLLML
;
A
#
# COMPACT_ATOMS: atom_id res chain seq x y z
N MET A 1 -9.56 -1.11 8.78
CA MET A 1 -8.08 -1.06 8.82
C MET A 1 -7.63 -1.02 10.28
N ALA A 2 -6.54 -1.68 10.62
CA ALA A 2 -5.97 -1.62 11.97
C ALA A 2 -4.44 -1.60 11.90
N ALA A 3 -3.80 -1.01 12.91
CA ALA A 3 -2.37 -1.10 13.14
C ALA A 3 -2.12 -1.72 14.52
N CYS A 4 -1.05 -2.49 14.64
CA CYS A 4 -0.66 -3.15 15.89
C CYS A 4 0.82 -2.94 16.18
N ASP A 5 1.18 -3.11 17.45
CA ASP A 5 2.58 -3.14 17.88
C ASP A 5 3.23 -4.52 17.67
N PHE A 6 4.49 -4.68 18.09
CA PHE A 6 5.21 -5.96 17.97
C PHE A 6 4.58 -7.11 18.76
N ASN A 7 3.75 -6.82 19.77
CA ASN A 7 3.04 -7.82 20.55
C ASN A 7 1.66 -8.15 19.95
N MET A 8 1.40 -7.71 18.71
CA MET A 8 0.11 -7.85 18.00
C MET A 8 -1.06 -7.19 18.74
N CYS A 9 -0.79 -6.22 19.62
CA CYS A 9 -1.81 -5.44 20.29
C CYS A 9 -2.23 -4.27 19.39
N PHE A 10 -3.53 -4.12 19.13
CA PHE A 10 -4.02 -3.03 18.29
C PHE A 10 -3.78 -1.67 18.96
N THR A 11 -3.05 -0.81 18.27
CA THR A 11 -2.78 0.57 18.68
C THR A 11 -3.67 1.56 17.94
N PHE A 12 -4.24 1.13 16.81
CA PHE A 12 -5.17 1.90 16.00
C PHE A 12 -6.16 0.96 15.34
N ALA A 13 -7.44 1.34 15.33
CA ALA A 13 -8.48 0.66 14.58
C ALA A 13 -9.41 1.70 13.95
N TRP A 14 -9.65 1.58 12.65
CA TRP A 14 -10.61 2.40 11.93
C TRP A 14 -11.65 1.51 11.25
N VAL A 15 -12.88 1.68 11.71
CA VAL A 15 -14.06 0.86 11.38
C VAL A 15 -15.05 1.72 10.60
N GLY A 16 -15.79 1.12 9.66
CA GLY A 16 -16.90 1.80 8.97
C GLY A 16 -16.58 2.33 7.57
N TRP A 17 -15.72 1.66 6.81
CA TRP A 17 -15.60 1.92 5.38
C TRP A 17 -16.62 1.13 4.58
N GLU A 18 -17.08 1.75 3.49
CA GLU A 18 -18.02 1.17 2.54
C GLU A 18 -17.50 -0.18 2.03
N VAL A 19 -18.40 -1.16 1.92
CA VAL A 19 -18.12 -2.60 1.77
C VAL A 19 -17.32 -2.97 0.50
N ALA A 20 -17.09 -2.02 -0.41
CA ALA A 20 -16.31 -2.20 -1.64
C ALA A 20 -15.04 -1.32 -1.74
N ALA A 21 -14.64 -0.63 -0.66
CA ALA A 21 -13.44 0.19 -0.72
C ALA A 21 -12.17 -0.68 -0.77
N HIS A 22 -11.32 -0.44 -1.76
CA HIS A 22 -9.99 -1.07 -1.82
C HIS A 22 -9.17 -0.73 -0.58
N ASP A 23 -8.44 -1.71 -0.02
CA ASP A 23 -7.60 -1.54 1.16
C ASP A 23 -6.62 -0.36 1.03
N THR A 24 -6.03 -0.18 -0.16
CA THR A 24 -5.20 0.98 -0.51
C THR A 24 -5.90 2.31 -0.30
N ARG A 25 -7.18 2.43 -0.66
CA ARG A 25 -7.93 3.68 -0.49
C ARG A 25 -8.17 3.98 0.99
N ILE A 26 -8.53 2.94 1.76
CA ILE A 26 -8.74 3.06 3.21
C ILE A 26 -7.43 3.49 3.88
N PHE A 27 -6.30 2.91 3.46
CA PHE A 27 -4.98 3.26 3.97
C PHE A 27 -4.58 4.70 3.71
N LEU A 28 -4.65 5.12 2.45
CA LEU A 28 -4.24 6.46 2.06
C LEU A 28 -5.10 7.52 2.72
N GLU A 29 -6.39 7.24 2.92
CA GLU A 29 -7.26 8.16 3.64
C GLU A 29 -6.91 8.23 5.12
N ALA A 30 -6.51 7.10 5.74
CA ALA A 30 -6.08 7.08 7.12
C ALA A 30 -4.83 7.93 7.36
N LEU A 31 -3.92 7.94 6.40
CA LEU A 31 -2.70 8.75 6.43
C LEU A 31 -2.97 10.24 6.17
N ARG A 32 -3.94 10.56 5.31
CA ARG A 32 -4.26 11.95 4.96
C ARG A 32 -5.08 12.66 6.04
N ARG A 33 -5.98 11.95 6.71
CA ARG A 33 -6.88 12.54 7.71
C ARG A 33 -6.18 12.64 9.06
N GLU A 34 -5.61 13.81 9.35
CA GLU A 34 -4.97 14.09 10.64
C GLU A 34 -5.87 13.84 11.85
N ILE A 35 -7.19 14.06 11.70
CA ILE A 35 -8.20 13.80 12.75
C ILE A 35 -8.25 12.33 13.20
N LEU A 36 -7.80 11.40 12.35
CA LEU A 36 -7.74 9.99 12.70
C LEU A 36 -6.53 9.68 13.59
N HIS A 37 -5.56 10.59 13.72
CA HIS A 37 -4.35 10.38 14.50
C HIS A 37 -3.66 9.04 14.20
N PHE A 38 -3.62 8.65 12.92
CA PHE A 38 -2.98 7.42 12.51
C PHE A 38 -1.51 7.42 12.97
N PRO A 39 -1.04 6.39 13.69
CA PRO A 39 0.33 6.35 14.19
C PRO A 39 1.30 6.22 13.02
N HIS A 40 2.40 6.97 13.06
CA HIS A 40 3.44 6.92 12.03
C HIS A 40 4.70 6.24 12.58
N PRO A 41 5.42 5.48 11.76
CA PRO A 41 6.69 4.90 12.17
C PRO A 41 7.71 6.00 12.53
N PRO A 42 8.49 5.83 13.60
CA PRO A 42 9.60 6.73 13.91
C PRO A 42 10.61 6.81 12.76
N ARG A 43 11.40 7.90 12.71
CA ARG A 43 12.45 8.06 11.68
C ARG A 43 13.40 6.86 11.68
N GLY A 44 13.66 6.31 10.50
CA GLY A 44 14.51 5.12 10.31
C GLY A 44 13.82 3.79 10.60
N LYS A 45 12.52 3.79 10.92
CA LYS A 45 11.71 2.57 11.10
C LYS A 45 10.63 2.47 10.01
N TYR A 46 10.11 1.25 9.87
CA TYR A 46 9.10 0.90 8.88
C TYR A 46 7.96 0.15 9.56
N TYR A 47 6.74 0.33 9.06
CA TYR A 47 5.64 -0.59 9.33
C TYR A 47 5.60 -1.67 8.27
N LEU A 48 5.35 -2.90 8.70
CA LEU A 48 5.01 -3.99 7.81
C LEU A 48 3.53 -3.88 7.47
N VAL A 49 3.20 -3.85 6.18
CA VAL A 49 1.83 -3.73 5.68
C VAL A 49 1.47 -4.95 4.84
N ASP A 50 0.17 -5.21 4.71
CA ASP A 50 -0.34 -6.27 3.84
C ASP A 50 0.04 -5.98 2.37
N ALA A 51 0.24 -7.03 1.57
CA ALA A 51 0.62 -6.95 0.16
C ALA A 51 -0.43 -6.23 -0.71
N GLY A 52 -1.67 -6.09 -0.21
CA GLY A 52 -2.72 -5.28 -0.85
C GLY A 52 -2.52 -3.77 -0.73
N TYR A 53 -1.53 -3.31 0.05
CA TYR A 53 -1.25 -1.89 0.30
C TYR A 53 -0.09 -1.39 -0.58
N PRO A 54 -0.04 -0.09 -0.90
CA PRO A 54 1.01 0.47 -1.72
C PRO A 54 2.36 0.43 -1.00
N GLN A 55 3.40 -0.05 -1.70
CA GLN A 55 4.79 0.02 -1.27
C GLN A 55 5.24 1.49 -1.30
N MET A 56 5.52 2.09 -0.15
CA MET A 56 5.95 3.50 -0.10
C MET A 56 6.90 3.74 1.07
N LYS A 57 7.54 4.92 1.08
CA LYS A 57 8.49 5.27 2.13
C LYS A 57 7.87 5.06 3.53
N SER A 58 8.60 4.35 4.39
CA SER A 58 8.20 3.98 5.75
C SER A 58 7.14 2.88 5.88
N TYR A 59 6.66 2.28 4.78
CA TYR A 59 5.69 1.18 4.77
C TYR A 59 6.12 0.09 3.80
N LEU A 60 6.45 -1.09 4.33
CA LEU A 60 6.98 -2.23 3.58
C LEU A 60 5.90 -3.29 3.43
N GLY A 61 5.52 -3.61 2.19
CA GLY A 61 4.63 -4.74 1.92
C GLY A 61 5.29 -6.07 2.22
N LEU A 62 4.50 -7.08 2.59
CA LEU A 62 4.99 -8.44 2.73
C LEU A 62 5.57 -8.94 1.40
N TYR A 63 6.72 -9.61 1.45
CA TYR A 63 7.34 -10.20 0.27
C TYR A 63 6.39 -11.23 -0.36
N LYS A 64 6.00 -10.99 -1.61
CA LYS A 64 5.15 -11.91 -2.35
C LYS A 64 6.02 -13.05 -2.87
N VAL A 65 6.00 -14.19 -2.18
CA VAL A 65 6.64 -15.42 -2.66
C VAL A 65 5.88 -15.89 -3.89
N ASN A 66 6.52 -15.83 -5.05
CA ASN A 66 5.98 -16.48 -6.25
C ASN A 66 6.09 -18.00 -6.04
N THR A 67 4.98 -18.72 -6.12
CA THR A 67 4.94 -20.18 -5.91
C THR A 67 5.66 -20.99 -6.99
N ASP A 68 6.15 -20.34 -8.05
CA ASP A 68 6.89 -20.98 -9.15
C ASP A 68 8.41 -20.93 -9.01
N ILE A 69 8.94 -20.36 -7.93
CA ILE A 69 10.37 -20.37 -7.65
C ILE A 69 10.69 -21.39 -6.54
N ASN A 70 11.36 -22.47 -6.93
CA ASN A 70 12.23 -23.25 -6.04
C ASN A 70 13.43 -22.41 -5.58
N GLN A 71 13.20 -21.19 -5.10
CA GLN A 71 14.23 -20.37 -4.50
C GLN A 71 14.37 -20.85 -3.06
N GLU A 72 15.11 -21.95 -2.92
CA GLU A 72 15.69 -22.42 -1.68
C GLU A 72 16.22 -21.19 -0.94
N PHE A 73 15.62 -20.86 0.21
CA PHE A 73 16.16 -19.84 1.11
C PHE A 73 17.58 -20.27 1.47
N LYS A 74 18.57 -19.66 0.81
CA LYS A 74 19.96 -19.71 1.26
C LYS A 74 19.99 -18.90 2.55
N PRO A 75 20.36 -19.49 3.70
CA PRO A 75 20.72 -18.70 4.87
C PRO A 75 21.71 -17.63 4.43
N TYR A 76 21.60 -16.41 4.95
CA TYR A 76 22.67 -15.45 4.80
C TYR A 76 23.92 -16.08 5.43
N ASP A 77 24.84 -16.54 4.59
CA ASP A 77 26.18 -16.89 5.03
C ASP A 77 26.80 -15.56 5.47
N ASP A 78 27.03 -15.38 6.77
CA ASP A 78 27.52 -14.13 7.39
C ASP A 78 28.91 -13.69 6.89
N ASP A 79 29.50 -14.44 5.95
CA ASP A 79 30.83 -14.22 5.38
C ASP A 79 30.72 -13.87 3.89
N ASP A 80 30.26 -12.68 3.55
CA ASP A 80 30.75 -11.93 2.37
C ASP A 80 30.18 -10.51 2.35
N ASP A 81 30.99 -9.58 2.85
CA ASP A 81 30.85 -8.13 2.65
C ASP A 81 30.80 -7.78 1.15
N LYS A 82 29.60 -7.65 0.57
CA LYS A 82 29.36 -6.73 -0.56
C LYS A 82 27.95 -6.14 -0.50
N LEU A 83 27.83 -5.00 0.17
CA LEU A 83 26.74 -4.08 -0.14
C LEU A 83 26.90 -3.62 -1.60
N PRO A 84 25.84 -3.65 -2.43
CA PRO A 84 25.88 -3.00 -3.73
C PRO A 84 26.15 -1.50 -3.52
N SER A 85 27.12 -0.96 -4.24
CA SER A 85 27.39 0.47 -4.33
C SER A 85 26.17 1.20 -4.89
N ASP A 86 25.84 2.35 -4.33
CA ASP A 86 24.65 3.19 -4.61
C ASP A 86 24.57 3.75 -6.06
N ASP A 87 25.32 3.20 -7.02
CA ASP A 87 25.60 3.84 -8.31
C ASP A 87 25.02 3.13 -9.55
N GLU A 88 24.19 2.08 -9.42
CA GLU A 88 23.49 1.51 -10.59
C GLU A 88 22.11 2.13 -10.80
N GLU A 89 22.15 3.31 -11.41
CA GLU A 89 21.06 3.91 -12.17
C GLU A 89 20.91 3.23 -13.55
N GLU A 90 19.66 3.04 -13.97
CA GLU A 90 19.15 2.68 -15.32
C GLU A 90 19.37 1.26 -15.90
N ASN A 91 18.28 0.50 -16.08
CA ASN A 91 17.61 0.48 -17.40
C ASN A 91 16.15 0.02 -17.33
N ALA A 92 15.41 0.39 -18.37
CA ALA A 92 13.96 0.42 -18.46
C ALA A 92 13.28 -0.94 -18.65
N THR A 93 12.14 -1.12 -17.96
CA THR A 93 10.99 -1.82 -18.53
C THR A 93 9.84 -0.83 -18.61
N GLN A 94 9.54 -0.40 -19.83
CA GLN A 94 8.35 0.35 -20.18
C GLN A 94 7.13 -0.58 -20.07
N ASP A 95 6.48 -0.57 -18.91
CA ASP A 95 5.13 -1.13 -18.77
C ASP A 95 4.14 0.03 -18.75
N VAL A 96 3.73 0.41 -19.96
CA VAL A 96 2.51 1.13 -20.36
C VAL A 96 1.72 1.77 -19.21
N TYR A 97 1.85 3.10 -19.06
CA TYR A 97 0.80 3.91 -18.46
C TYR A 97 -0.44 3.76 -19.33
N GLU A 98 -1.38 2.93 -18.94
CA GLU A 98 -2.70 2.93 -19.56
C GLU A 98 -3.41 4.19 -19.07
N GLU A 99 -3.24 5.27 -19.84
CA GLU A 99 -4.00 6.50 -19.73
C GLU A 99 -5.46 6.16 -20.05
N ARG A 100 -6.18 5.67 -19.03
CA ARG A 100 -7.59 5.34 -19.17
C ARG A 100 -8.34 6.67 -19.29
N ARG A 101 -8.72 7.00 -20.52
CA ARG A 101 -9.55 8.15 -20.89
C ARG A 101 -10.70 8.33 -19.87
N PRO A 102 -11.05 9.57 -19.49
CA PRO A 102 -12.19 9.81 -18.62
C PRO A 102 -13.45 9.37 -19.37
N ASN A 103 -14.07 8.27 -18.91
CA ASN A 103 -15.36 7.83 -19.41
C ASN A 103 -16.41 8.86 -18.96
N HIS A 104 -16.67 9.84 -19.82
CA HIS A 104 -17.67 10.92 -19.65
C HIS A 104 -19.11 10.42 -19.46
N GLU A 105 -19.33 9.11 -19.50
CA GLU A 105 -20.61 8.44 -19.31
C GLU A 105 -20.89 8.16 -17.82
N MET A 106 -19.85 7.83 -17.03
CA MET A 106 -20.02 7.56 -15.61
C MET A 106 -20.30 8.82 -14.78
N ASP A 107 -19.96 10.01 -15.28
CA ASP A 107 -20.23 11.26 -14.57
C ASP A 107 -21.73 11.59 -14.58
N LYS A 108 -22.43 11.29 -15.68
CA LYS A 108 -23.89 11.51 -15.79
C LYS A 108 -24.68 10.57 -14.90
N GLU A 109 -24.24 9.32 -14.75
CA GLU A 109 -24.86 8.35 -13.84
C GLU A 109 -24.63 8.73 -12.38
N ARG A 110 -23.43 9.21 -12.04
CA ARG A 110 -23.12 9.70 -10.68
C ARG A 110 -23.97 10.91 -10.30
N ASP A 111 -24.12 11.87 -11.21
CA ASP A 111 -24.94 13.06 -10.96
C ASP A 111 -26.44 12.75 -10.91
N SER A 112 -26.91 11.78 -11.71
CA SER A 112 -28.29 11.28 -11.68
C SER A 112 -28.63 10.60 -10.34
N ILE A 113 -27.75 9.74 -9.85
CA ILE A 113 -27.91 9.07 -8.55
C ILE A 113 -27.86 10.09 -7.40
N ALA A 114 -26.93 11.04 -7.45
CA ALA A 114 -26.84 12.11 -6.45
C ALA A 114 -28.11 12.95 -6.40
N THR A 115 -28.72 13.26 -7.55
CA THR A 115 -29.98 14.00 -7.63
C THR A 115 -31.16 13.21 -7.06
N LEU A 116 -31.21 11.88 -7.30
CA LEU A 116 -32.26 11.01 -6.77
C LEU A 116 -32.20 10.84 -5.25
N LEU A 117 -31.00 10.85 -4.67
CA LEU A 117 -30.79 10.71 -3.21
C LEU A 117 -31.05 12.01 -2.42
N MET A 118 -31.22 13.14 -3.12
CA MET A 118 -31.47 14.46 -2.53
C MET A 118 -32.95 14.89 -2.58
N LEU A 119 -33.85 14.00 -3.03
CA LEU A 119 -35.32 14.11 -2.95
C LEU A 119 -35.86 13.20 -1.83
#